data_AF-A0A6L9G4X8-F1
#
_entry.id   AF-A0A6L9G4X8-F1
#
_cell.length_a   1.000
_cell.length_b   1.000
_cell.length_c   1.000
_cell.angle_alpha   90.00
_cell.angle_beta   90.00
_cell.angle_gamma   90.00
#
_symmetry.space_group_name_H-M   'P 1'
#
loop_
_entity.id
_entity.type
_entity.pdbx_description
1 polymer ?
#
loop_
_entity_poly.entity_id
_entity_poly.type
_entity_poly.pdbx_seq_one_letter_code
_entity_poly.pdbx_strand_id
1 'polypeptide(L)' 'MRWDGPQQILVFYRDYFYPLMDRLTAQDGPFHAYDKVMHPQLPEMFPVAEAPEGYFRSSVQ' A
#
# COMPACT_ATOMS: atom_id res chain seq x y z
N MET A 1 -16.88 27.61 22.05
CA MET A 1 -17.39 26.23 22.21
C MET A 1 -16.21 25.30 22.38
N ARG A 2 -16.09 24.62 23.52
CA ARG A 2 -15.13 23.53 23.68
C ARG A 2 -15.84 22.28 23.18
N TRP A 3 -15.46 21.80 22.00
CA TRP A 3 -15.98 20.54 21.51
C TRP A 3 -15.31 19.45 22.33
N ASP A 4 -16.06 18.59 23.02
CA ASP A 4 -15.54 17.41 23.72
C ASP A 4 -16.33 16.19 23.21
N GLY A 5 -15.69 15.03 23.10
CA GLY A 5 -16.36 13.79 22.67
C GLY A 5 -16.57 13.63 21.16
N PRO A 6 -17.59 12.89 20.69
CA PRO A 6 -17.77 12.50 19.28
C PRO A 6 -17.81 13.65 18.26
N GLN A 7 -18.11 14.85 18.70
CA GLN A 7 -18.11 16.05 17.83
C GLN A 7 -16.69 16.49 17.47
N GLN A 8 -15.70 16.29 18.35
CA GLN A 8 -14.28 16.56 18.05
C GLN A 8 -13.76 15.68 16.92
N ILE A 9 -14.12 14.39 16.94
CA ILE A 9 -13.65 13.48 15.90
C ILE A 9 -14.30 13.78 14.55
N LEU A 10 -15.55 14.26 14.52
CA LEU A 10 -16.21 14.73 13.31
C LEU A 10 -15.55 15.98 12.73
N VAL A 11 -15.21 16.96 13.59
CA VAL A 11 -14.47 18.16 13.17
C VAL A 11 -13.07 17.79 12.65
N PHE A 12 -12.39 16.85 13.30
CA PHE A 12 -11.11 16.33 12.81
C PHE A 12 -11.23 15.71 11.41
N TYR A 13 -12.20 14.83 11.19
CA TYR A 13 -12.42 14.25 9.86
C TYR A 13 -12.74 15.34 8.84
N ARG A 14 -13.63 16.28 9.17
CA ARG A 14 -14.00 17.41 8.29
C ARG A 14 -12.80 18.28 7.90
N ASP A 15 -12.00 18.69 8.87
CA ASP A 15 -11.01 19.76 8.67
C ASP A 15 -9.67 19.22 8.15
N TYR A 16 -9.33 17.98 8.48
CA TYR A 16 -8.03 17.41 8.14
C TYR A 16 -8.14 16.24 7.17
N PHE A 17 -9.08 15.32 7.39
CA PHE A 17 -9.18 14.12 6.58
C PHE A 17 -9.83 14.40 5.22
N TYR A 18 -10.95 15.13 5.17
CA TYR A 18 -11.64 15.41 3.91
C TYR A 18 -10.77 16.18 2.91
N PRO A 19 -10.08 17.29 3.26
CA PRO A 19 -9.23 18.00 2.30
C PRO A 19 -8.01 17.18 1.83
N LEU A 20 -7.50 16.29 2.68
CA LEU A 20 -6.44 15.35 2.29
C LEU A 20 -6.98 14.34 1.28
N MET A 21 -8.12 13.70 1.58
CA MET A 21 -8.74 12.72 0.69
C MET A 21 -9.19 13.34 -0.63
N ASP A 22 -9.70 14.57 -0.61
CA ASP A 22 -10.07 15.33 -1.80
C ASP A 22 -8.88 15.48 -2.76
N ARG A 23 -7.71 15.88 -2.24
CA ARG A 23 -6.47 15.93 -3.05
C ARG A 23 -5.99 14.56 -3.51
N LEU A 24 -6.01 13.55 -2.64
CA LEU A 24 -5.50 12.22 -2.98
C LEU A 24 -6.35 11.54 -4.06
N THR A 25 -7.66 11.78 -4.03
CA THR A 25 -8.65 11.13 -4.91
C THR A 25 -9.14 12.00 -6.07
N ALA A 26 -8.64 13.24 -6.20
CA ALA A 26 -8.89 14.12 -7.34
C ALA A 26 -8.61 13.39 -8.67
N GLN A 27 -9.24 13.81 -9.78
CA GLN A 27 -9.08 13.10 -11.07
C GLN A 27 -7.63 13.03 -11.55
N ASP A 28 -6.84 14.06 -11.26
CA ASP A 28 -5.39 14.16 -11.47
C ASP A 28 -4.57 13.81 -10.22
N GLY A 29 -5.24 13.31 -9.19
CA GLY A 29 -4.67 12.99 -7.89
C GLY A 29 -3.78 11.75 -7.92
N PRO A 30 -2.88 11.61 -6.92
CA PRO A 30 -1.87 10.58 -6.88
C PRO A 30 -2.42 9.15 -6.84
N PHE A 31 -3.66 8.94 -6.37
CA PHE A 31 -4.27 7.60 -6.39
C PHE A 31 -4.63 7.13 -7.80
N HIS A 32 -4.83 8.08 -8.73
CA HIS A 32 -5.12 7.77 -10.14
C HIS A 32 -3.87 7.90 -11.00
N ALA A 33 -2.83 8.60 -10.53
CA ALA A 33 -1.48 8.60 -11.11
C ALA A 33 -0.74 7.26 -10.91
N TYR A 34 -1.48 6.17 -10.82
CA TYR A 34 -0.92 4.82 -10.86
C TYR A 34 -0.45 4.55 -12.28
N ASP A 35 0.85 4.72 -12.52
CA ASP A 35 1.49 4.19 -13.71
C ASP A 35 1.42 2.66 -13.64
N LYS A 36 0.45 2.09 -14.36
CA LYS A 36 0.24 0.63 -14.44
C LYS A 36 1.51 -0.09 -14.93
N VAL A 37 2.43 0.66 -15.55
CA VAL A 37 3.70 0.16 -16.04
C VAL A 37 4.82 0.70 -15.16
N MET A 38 4.75 0.41 -13.86
CA MET A 38 5.94 0.37 -13.03
C MET A 38 6.95 -0.54 -13.74
N HIS A 39 7.99 0.05 -14.33
CA HIS A 39 9.18 -0.62 -14.82
C HIS A 39 10.30 -0.49 -13.77
N PRO A 40 10.13 -1.03 -12.55
CA PRO A 40 11.23 -1.01 -11.60
C PRO A 40 12.36 -1.81 -12.23
N GLN A 41 13.55 -1.24 -12.23
CA GLN A 41 14.76 -2.03 -12.39
C GLN A 41 14.79 -2.98 -11.19
N LEU A 42 14.28 -4.20 -11.39
CA LEU A 42 14.31 -5.20 -10.36
C LEU A 42 15.79 -5.44 -10.00
N PRO A 43 16.12 -5.52 -8.70
CA PRO A 43 17.46 -5.90 -8.32
C PRO A 43 17.78 -7.28 -8.92
N GLU A 44 19.08 -7.53 -9.14
CA GLU A 44 19.54 -8.85 -9.55
C GLU A 44 19.04 -9.91 -8.57
N MET A 45 18.54 -11.03 -9.10
CA MET A 45 18.08 -12.14 -8.27
C MET A 45 19.21 -12.61 -7.36
N PHE A 46 18.89 -12.90 -6.10
CA PHE A 46 19.82 -13.55 -5.21
C PHE A 46 20.22 -14.93 -5.77
N PRO A 47 21.47 -15.38 -5.54
CA PRO A 47 21.90 -16.70 -5.96
C PRO A 47 21.00 -17.76 -5.34
N VAL A 48 20.48 -18.64 -6.18
CA VAL A 48 19.67 -19.79 -5.78
C VAL A 48 20.55 -21.04 -5.82
N ALA A 49 20.45 -21.88 -4.80
CA ALA A 49 21.06 -23.19 -4.77
C ALA A 49 19.95 -24.24 -4.70
N GLU A 50 20.17 -25.37 -5.37
CA GLU A 50 19.31 -26.53 -5.22
C GLU A 50 19.34 -27.02 -3.77
N ALA A 51 18.19 -27.51 -3.32
CA ALA A 51 18.11 -28.16 -2.03
C ALA A 51 18.96 -29.43 -2.03
N PRO A 52 19.70 -29.74 -0.94
CA PRO A 52 20.36 -31.04 -0.84
C PRO A 52 19.33 -32.18 -0.92
N GLU A 53 19.75 -33.32 -1.46
CA GLU A 53 18.89 -34.48 -1.58
C GLU A 53 18.26 -34.87 -0.22
N GLY A 54 16.95 -35.10 -0.21
CA GLY A 54 16.20 -35.49 0.99
C GLY A 54 15.68 -34.34 1.87
N TYR A 55 16.03 -33.08 1.59
CA TYR A 55 15.52 -31.92 2.36
C TYR A 55 14.03 -31.65 2.11
N PHE A 56 13.54 -31.93 0.91
CA PHE A 56 12.14 -31.80 0.57
C PHE A 56 11.58 -33.17 0.18
N ARG A 57 10.42 -33.52 0.76
CA ARG A 57 9.68 -34.71 0.33
C ARG A 57 9.16 -34.41 -1.07
N SER A 58 9.45 -35.28 -2.05
CA SER A 58 8.85 -35.17 -3.37
C SER A 58 7.33 -35.26 -3.21
N SER A 59 6.63 -34.15 -3.39
CA SER A 59 5.18 -34.15 -3.49
C SER A 59 4.78 -34.53 -4.92
N VAL A 60 5.21 -35.72 -5.35
CA VAL A 60 4.71 -36.36 -6.55
C VAL A 60 3.98 -37.60 -6.06
N GLN A 61 2.66 -37.51 -6.10
CA GLN A 61 1.74 -38.63 -5.90
C GLN A 61 1.43 -39.23 -7.26
#